data_AF-D2MLY2-F1
#
_entry.id   AF-D2MLY2-F1
#
_cell.length_a   1.000
_cell.length_b   1.000
_cell.length_c   1.000
_cell.angle_alpha   90.00
_cell.angle_beta   90.00
_cell.angle_gamma   90.00
#
_symmetry.space_group_name_H-M   'P 1'
#
loop_
_entity.id
_entity.type
_entity.pdbx_description
1 polymer ?
#
loop_
_entity_poly.entity_id
_entity_poly.type
_entity_poly.pdbx_seq_one_letter_code
_entity_poly.pdbx_strand_id
1 'polypeptide(L)'
;MGQNNYTNFQFRHYAVSTVAIYGTNSPTLVSGNLVLRRYYKDASCKDMDIPRTNRSTLDTIFFETNKLIRIPLEDQYTGKRVLTSTPIPAFGSQYVIAYNTAEIPSERYDDQLAILAPVDQEAHGVAIILKKDKDGLIQWLDHKEAKEIIHKLKG
;
A
#
# COMPACT_ATOMS: atom_id res chain seq x y z
N MET A 1 25.73 -13.54 26.36
CA MET A 1 24.41 -12.89 26.12
C MET A 1 23.86 -13.46 24.83
N GLY A 2 22.95 -14.44 24.91
CA GLY A 2 22.33 -15.03 23.73
C GLY A 2 21.28 -14.08 23.17
N GLN A 3 21.48 -13.60 21.93
CA GLN A 3 20.44 -12.93 21.17
C GLN A 3 19.35 -13.96 20.84
N ASN A 4 18.28 -13.99 21.62
CA ASN A 4 17.11 -14.74 21.24
C ASN A 4 16.45 -14.05 20.04
N ASN A 5 16.76 -14.55 18.84
CA ASN A 5 16.08 -14.24 17.59
C ASN A 5 14.68 -14.85 17.60
N TYR A 6 13.79 -14.37 18.46
CA TYR A 6 12.39 -14.75 18.36
C TYR A 6 11.78 -14.06 17.14
N THR A 7 11.54 -14.82 16.07
CA THR A 7 10.67 -14.36 14.98
C THR A 7 9.23 -14.71 15.36
N ASN A 8 8.66 -13.99 16.32
CA ASN A 8 7.26 -14.18 16.69
C ASN A 8 6.39 -13.39 15.72
N PHE A 9 5.58 -14.11 14.95
CA PHE A 9 4.59 -13.51 14.07
C PHE A 9 3.29 -14.30 14.12
N GLN A 10 2.20 -13.61 13.80
CA GLN A 10 0.88 -14.21 13.65
C GLN A 10 0.31 -13.85 12.29
N PHE A 11 -0.35 -14.83 11.67
CA PHE A 11 -1.20 -14.60 10.51
C PHE A 11 -2.59 -14.17 10.98
N ARG A 12 -3.14 -13.16 10.32
CA ARG A 12 -4.48 -12.65 10.60
C ARG A 12 -5.21 -12.42 9.28
N HIS A 13 -6.47 -12.81 9.25
CA HIS A 13 -7.35 -12.63 8.10
C HIS A 13 -8.04 -11.27 8.22
N TYR A 14 -7.97 -10.49 7.15
CA TYR A 14 -8.59 -9.17 7.08
C TYR A 14 -9.32 -8.97 5.77
N ALA A 15 -10.49 -8.35 5.85
CA ALA A 15 -11.11 -7.70 4.69
C ALA A 15 -10.40 -6.35 4.49
N VAL A 16 -9.67 -6.26 3.39
CA VAL A 16 -8.83 -5.11 3.03
C VAL A 16 -9.50 -4.34 1.90
N SER A 17 -9.61 -3.02 2.04
CA SER A 17 -9.96 -2.11 0.95
C SER A 17 -8.88 -1.05 0.77
N THR A 18 -8.61 -0.66 -0.48
CA THR A 18 -7.69 0.43 -0.83
C THR A 18 -8.18 1.13 -2.08
N VAL A 19 -7.65 2.32 -2.34
CA VAL A 19 -7.82 3.03 -3.60
C VAL A 19 -6.54 2.88 -4.40
N ALA A 20 -6.62 2.26 -5.56
CA ALA A 20 -5.50 2.13 -6.49
C ALA A 20 -5.60 3.17 -7.60
N ILE A 21 -4.45 3.67 -8.02
CA ILE A 21 -4.26 4.61 -9.13
C ILE A 21 -3.14 4.02 -9.98
N TYR A 22 -3.32 3.98 -11.29
CA TYR A 22 -2.33 3.42 -12.21
C TYR A 22 -2.26 4.29 -13.47
N GLY A 23 -1.17 5.03 -13.64
CA GLY A 23 -1.05 6.04 -14.70
C GLY A 23 -2.01 7.21 -14.59
N THR A 24 -2.39 7.76 -15.74
CA THR A 24 -3.38 8.85 -15.85
C THR A 24 -4.82 8.42 -15.53
N ASN A 25 -5.03 7.15 -15.16
CA ASN A 25 -6.35 6.55 -14.93
C ASN A 25 -7.10 7.10 -13.72
N SER A 26 -8.41 6.81 -13.75
CA SER A 26 -9.34 7.02 -12.64
C SER A 26 -9.00 6.18 -11.40
N PRO A 27 -9.15 6.73 -10.19
CA PRO A 27 -8.98 5.99 -8.95
C PRO A 27 -10.00 4.85 -8.86
N THR A 28 -9.51 3.67 -8.49
CA THR A 28 -10.28 2.41 -8.47
C THR A 28 -10.31 1.82 -7.07
N LEU A 29 -11.49 1.40 -6.63
CA LEU A 29 -11.65 0.69 -5.37
C LEU A 29 -11.19 -0.75 -5.57
N VAL A 30 -10.21 -1.19 -4.77
CA VAL A 30 -9.76 -2.57 -4.75
C VAL A 30 -10.07 -3.14 -3.37
N SER A 31 -10.68 -4.32 -3.32
CA SER A 31 -11.04 -4.97 -2.07
C SER A 31 -10.86 -6.47 -2.15
N GLY A 32 -10.48 -7.10 -1.03
CA GLY A 32 -10.28 -8.53 -0.96
C GLY A 32 -9.94 -9.00 0.45
N ASN A 33 -9.98 -10.32 0.65
CA ASN A 33 -9.55 -10.93 1.90
C ASN A 33 -8.05 -11.26 1.81
N LEU A 34 -7.25 -10.67 2.70
CA LEU A 34 -5.81 -10.91 2.77
C LEU A 34 -5.41 -11.57 4.09
N VAL A 35 -4.38 -12.41 4.01
CA VAL A 35 -3.70 -12.96 5.18
C VAL A 35 -2.46 -12.12 5.44
N LEU A 36 -2.50 -11.28 6.47
CA LEU A 36 -1.42 -10.37 6.81
C LEU A 36 -0.61 -10.90 8.00
N ARG A 37 0.70 -10.67 7.96
CA ARG A 37 1.62 -11.00 9.06
C ARG A 37 1.73 -9.82 10.02
N ARG A 38 1.52 -10.08 11.30
CA ARG A 38 1.87 -9.17 12.40
C ARG A 38 3.10 -9.70 13.10
N TYR A 39 4.11 -8.85 13.27
CA TYR A 39 5.35 -9.18 13.94
C TYR A 39 5.36 -8.60 15.34
N TYR A 40 5.94 -9.33 16.28
CA TYR A 40 6.01 -8.94 17.68
C TYR A 40 7.45 -9.04 18.18
N LYS A 41 7.80 -8.14 19.10
CA LYS A 41 9.12 -8.12 19.74
C LYS A 41 9.22 -9.14 20.88
N ASP A 42 8.08 -9.60 21.39
CA ASP A 42 7.99 -10.56 22.49
C ASP A 42 7.30 -11.88 22.10
N ALA A 43 7.50 -12.91 22.92
CA ALA A 43 6.93 -14.26 22.74
C ALA A 43 5.44 -14.36 23.05
N SER A 44 4.90 -13.45 23.85
CA SER A 44 3.48 -13.40 24.20
C SER A 44 2.61 -12.72 23.12
N CYS A 45 3.22 -12.20 22.05
CA CYS A 45 2.57 -11.44 20.99
C CYS A 45 1.79 -10.22 21.52
N LYS A 46 2.38 -9.44 22.44
CA LYS A 46 1.74 -8.24 23.02
C LYS A 46 2.35 -6.92 22.53
N ASP A 47 3.67 -6.85 22.37
CA ASP A 47 4.42 -5.71 21.86
C ASP A 47 4.69 -5.88 20.36
N MET A 48 4.00 -5.09 19.54
CA MET A 48 4.09 -5.17 18.09
C MET A 48 5.37 -4.52 17.58
N ASP A 49 6.07 -5.22 16.69
CA ASP A 49 7.12 -4.65 15.86
C ASP A 49 6.47 -3.89 14.70
N ILE A 50 6.14 -2.61 14.94
CA ILE A 50 5.47 -1.74 13.97
C ILE A 50 6.30 -1.60 12.67
N PRO A 51 7.61 -1.30 12.69
CA PRO A 51 8.40 -1.19 11.46
C PRO A 51 8.36 -2.46 10.60
N ARG A 52 8.52 -3.64 11.21
CA ARG A 52 8.51 -4.91 10.48
C ARG A 52 7.11 -5.28 9.97
N THR A 53 6.09 -5.02 10.79
CA THR A 53 4.68 -5.21 10.42
C THR A 53 4.26 -4.29 9.28
N ASN A 54 4.66 -3.01 9.31
CA ASN A 54 4.41 -2.05 8.24
C ASN A 54 5.03 -2.51 6.93
N ARG A 55 6.30 -2.93 6.94
CA ARG A 55 6.98 -3.41 5.73
C ARG A 55 6.24 -4.60 5.12
N SER A 56 5.88 -5.60 5.93
CA SER A 56 5.17 -6.78 5.44
C SER A 56 3.75 -6.45 4.98
N THR A 57 3.04 -5.58 5.69
CA THR A 57 1.65 -5.19 5.37
C THR A 57 1.61 -4.41 4.08
N LEU A 58 2.49 -3.41 3.93
CA LEU A 58 2.59 -2.60 2.74
C LEU A 58 2.96 -3.46 1.52
N ASP A 59 3.98 -4.31 1.62
CA ASP A 59 4.38 -5.19 0.51
C ASP A 59 3.23 -6.11 0.07
N THR A 60 2.52 -6.72 1.02
CA THR A 60 1.42 -7.64 0.71
C THR A 60 0.26 -6.92 0.04
N ILE A 61 -0.23 -5.81 0.61
CA ILE A 61 -1.36 -5.06 0.04
C ILE A 61 -0.98 -4.50 -1.33
N PHE A 62 0.23 -3.95 -1.47
CA PHE A 62 0.70 -3.40 -2.74
C PHE A 62 0.79 -4.47 -3.81
N PHE A 63 1.44 -5.60 -3.53
CA PHE A 63 1.60 -6.69 -4.50
C PHE A 63 0.25 -7.26 -4.96
N GLU A 64 -0.67 -7.53 -4.03
CA GLU A 64 -1.99 -8.06 -4.36
C GLU A 64 -2.83 -7.06 -5.15
N THR A 65 -2.77 -5.78 -4.79
CA THR A 65 -3.47 -4.71 -5.52
C THR A 65 -2.90 -4.53 -6.92
N ASN A 66 -1.58 -4.52 -7.06
CA ASN A 66 -0.89 -4.32 -8.33
C ASN A 66 -1.25 -5.43 -9.33
N LYS A 67 -1.30 -6.69 -8.88
CA LYS A 67 -1.81 -7.81 -9.70
C LYS A 67 -3.23 -7.57 -10.19
N LEU A 68 -4.14 -7.14 -9.32
CA LEU A 68 -5.55 -6.91 -9.68
C LEU A 68 -5.74 -5.77 -10.68
N ILE A 69 -4.85 -4.77 -10.67
CA ILE A 69 -4.91 -3.64 -11.60
C ILE A 69 -4.23 -3.96 -12.94
N ARG A 70 -3.05 -4.58 -12.92
CA ARG A 70 -2.24 -4.75 -14.15
C ARG A 70 -2.54 -6.03 -14.93
N ILE A 71 -2.93 -7.13 -14.28
CA ILE A 71 -3.24 -8.40 -14.98
C ILE A 71 -4.35 -8.22 -16.04
N PRO A 72 -5.49 -7.55 -15.76
CA PRO A 72 -6.52 -7.31 -16.77
C PRO A 72 -6.05 -6.45 -17.94
N LEU A 73 -4.94 -5.72 -17.78
CA LEU A 73 -4.32 -4.88 -18.80
C LEU A 73 -3.20 -5.59 -19.54
N GLU A 74 -2.99 -6.89 -19.27
CA GLU A 74 -1.87 -7.68 -19.80
C GLU A 74 -0.51 -7.03 -19.56
N ASP A 75 -0.39 -6.26 -18.48
CA ASP A 75 0.84 -5.61 -18.07
C ASP A 75 1.47 -6.37 -16.90
N GLN A 76 2.69 -6.86 -17.09
CA GLN A 76 3.31 -7.73 -16.10
C GLN A 76 4.02 -6.92 -15.03
N TYR A 77 3.79 -7.30 -13.77
CA TYR A 77 4.55 -6.77 -12.64
C TYR A 77 5.65 -7.74 -12.18
N THR A 78 6.84 -7.59 -12.76
CA THR A 78 8.03 -8.42 -12.43
C THR A 78 9.19 -7.60 -11.87
N GLY A 79 9.00 -6.30 -11.69
CA GLY A 79 10.02 -5.35 -11.25
C GLY A 79 10.45 -5.51 -9.78
N LYS A 80 11.58 -4.89 -9.46
CA LYS A 80 12.05 -4.75 -8.08
C LYS A 80 11.05 -3.90 -7.29
N ARG A 81 10.72 -4.32 -6.06
CA ARG A 81 9.82 -3.56 -5.17
C ARG A 81 10.63 -2.74 -4.17
N VAL A 82 10.69 -1.43 -4.39
CA VAL A 82 11.20 -0.44 -3.46
C VAL A 82 10.03 0.46 -3.08
N LEU A 83 9.26 0.01 -2.09
CA LEU A 83 8.03 0.69 -1.70
C LEU A 83 8.34 1.83 -0.73
N THR A 84 7.79 2.99 -1.02
CA THR A 84 7.75 4.13 -0.10
C THR A 84 6.30 4.53 0.18
N SER A 85 6.11 5.37 1.19
CA SER A 85 4.81 5.98 1.47
C SER A 85 5.00 7.43 1.85
N THR A 86 4.20 8.34 1.27
CA THR A 86 4.21 9.76 1.59
C THR A 86 2.83 10.21 2.08
N PRO A 87 2.72 11.17 3.01
CA PRO A 87 1.43 11.69 3.46
C PRO A 87 0.61 12.31 2.32
N ILE A 88 -0.73 12.25 2.44
CA ILE A 88 -1.66 12.98 1.56
C ILE A 88 -2.55 13.90 2.40
N PRO A 89 -2.06 15.07 2.82
CA PRO A 89 -2.80 15.95 3.73
C PRO A 89 -4.19 16.37 3.22
N ALA A 90 -4.38 16.40 1.91
CA ALA A 90 -5.66 16.75 1.27
C ALA A 90 -6.84 15.84 1.68
N PHE A 91 -6.57 14.59 2.09
CA PHE A 91 -7.62 13.68 2.57
C PHE A 91 -7.72 13.58 4.09
N GLY A 92 -6.68 14.02 4.81
CA GLY A 92 -6.53 13.89 6.26
C GLY A 92 -5.11 13.48 6.65
N SER A 93 -4.68 13.81 7.87
CA SER A 93 -3.31 13.57 8.34
C SER A 93 -2.94 12.08 8.47
N GLN A 94 -3.95 11.21 8.57
CA GLN A 94 -3.77 9.77 8.65
C GLN A 94 -3.49 9.11 7.29
N TYR A 95 -3.83 9.75 6.17
CA TYR A 95 -3.75 9.09 4.86
C TYR A 95 -2.36 9.19 4.26
N VAL A 96 -1.96 8.11 3.60
CA VAL A 96 -0.70 8.01 2.88
C VAL A 96 -0.92 7.40 1.51
N ILE A 97 -0.14 7.84 0.53
CA ILE A 97 -0.02 7.20 -0.77
C ILE A 97 1.27 6.40 -0.79
N ALA A 98 1.17 5.14 -1.17
CA ALA A 98 2.31 4.25 -1.30
C ALA A 98 2.49 3.82 -2.75
N TYR A 99 3.73 3.80 -3.19
CA TYR A 99 4.10 3.52 -4.59
C TYR A 99 5.50 2.91 -4.65
N ASN A 100 5.84 2.33 -5.80
CA ASN A 100 7.13 1.71 -6.04
C ASN A 100 8.09 2.72 -6.68
N THR A 101 9.11 3.18 -5.95
CA THR A 101 10.08 4.15 -6.47
C THR A 101 11.08 3.52 -7.46
N ALA A 102 11.11 2.19 -7.54
CA ALA A 102 11.93 1.45 -8.50
C ALA A 102 11.09 0.87 -9.64
N GLU A 103 9.88 1.41 -9.87
CA GLU A 103 9.05 1.01 -10.99
C GLU A 103 9.76 1.34 -12.31
N ILE A 104 9.70 0.39 -13.24
CA ILE A 104 10.09 0.63 -14.62
C ILE A 104 8.79 0.98 -15.37
N PRO A 105 8.71 2.17 -15.99
CA PRO A 105 7.52 2.61 -16.70
C PRO A 105 7.02 1.57 -17.71
N SER A 106 5.70 1.41 -17.80
CA SER A 106 5.10 0.56 -18.82
C SER A 106 5.32 1.13 -20.22
N GLU A 107 5.82 0.33 -21.15
CA GLU A 107 5.93 0.75 -22.57
C GLU A 107 4.56 0.87 -23.25
N ARG A 108 3.52 0.24 -22.68
CA ARG A 108 2.17 0.14 -23.28
C ARG A 108 1.21 1.19 -22.78
N TYR A 109 1.42 1.69 -21.55
CA TYR A 109 0.48 2.57 -20.86
C TYR A 109 1.22 3.81 -20.38
N ASP A 110 0.57 4.98 -20.47
CA ASP A 110 1.06 6.18 -19.78
C ASP A 110 0.82 5.98 -18.28
N ASP A 111 1.87 5.54 -17.59
CA ASP A 111 1.82 5.13 -16.20
C ASP A 111 2.36 6.20 -15.24
N GLN A 112 2.53 7.44 -15.70
CA GLN A 112 2.94 8.55 -14.83
C GLN A 112 1.85 8.86 -13.78
N LEU A 113 2.27 8.98 -12.52
CA LEU A 113 1.39 9.20 -11.38
C LEU A 113 1.27 10.71 -11.07
N ALA A 114 0.36 11.40 -11.75
CA ALA A 114 0.18 12.85 -11.60
C ALA A 114 -0.05 13.32 -10.14
N ILE A 115 -0.73 12.51 -9.32
CA ILE A 115 -0.95 12.80 -7.89
C ILE A 115 0.35 12.87 -7.07
N LEU A 116 1.42 12.24 -7.56
CA LEU A 116 2.73 12.23 -6.92
C LEU A 116 3.67 13.30 -7.48
N ALA A 117 3.34 13.98 -8.58
CA ALA A 117 4.21 14.99 -9.19
C ALA A 117 4.75 16.08 -8.22
N PRO A 118 4.01 16.53 -7.18
CA PRO A 118 4.55 17.48 -6.20
C PRO A 118 5.70 16.95 -5.33
N VAL A 119 5.83 15.62 -5.20
CA VAL A 119 6.83 14.96 -4.34
C VAL A 119 7.84 14.13 -5.13
N ASP A 120 7.44 13.59 -6.27
CA ASP A 120 8.22 12.71 -7.13
C ASP A 120 7.67 12.79 -8.56
N GLN A 121 8.37 13.53 -9.42
CA GLN A 121 7.96 13.77 -10.82
C GLN A 121 8.15 12.54 -11.70
N GLU A 122 9.01 11.61 -11.27
CA GLU A 122 9.37 10.39 -11.97
C GLU A 122 8.59 9.18 -11.44
N ALA A 123 7.53 9.40 -10.64
CA ALA A 123 6.73 8.33 -10.11
C ALA A 123 5.85 7.70 -11.20
N HIS A 124 6.01 6.39 -11.40
CA HIS A 124 5.30 5.62 -12.41
C HIS A 124 4.64 4.36 -11.83
N GLY A 125 3.73 3.78 -12.59
CA GLY A 125 3.05 2.53 -12.30
C GLY A 125 1.88 2.69 -11.32
N VAL A 126 1.82 1.82 -10.32
CA VAL A 126 0.69 1.76 -9.37
C VAL A 126 1.01 2.54 -8.11
N ALA A 127 0.08 3.38 -7.69
CA ALA A 127 0.00 3.90 -6.34
C ALA A 127 -1.26 3.38 -5.63
N ILE A 128 -1.17 3.21 -4.32
CA ILE A 128 -2.29 2.84 -3.46
C ILE A 128 -2.43 3.81 -2.29
N ILE A 129 -3.68 4.08 -1.89
CA ILE A 129 -3.97 4.92 -0.72
C ILE A 129 -4.30 4.03 0.47
N LEU A 130 -3.60 4.29 1.57
CA LEU A 130 -3.70 3.59 2.84
C LEU A 130 -3.84 4.61 3.98
N LYS A 131 -3.99 4.13 5.21
CA LYS A 131 -3.99 4.99 6.40
C LYS A 131 -2.97 4.52 7.43
N LYS A 132 -2.56 5.44 8.30
CA LYS A 132 -1.77 5.14 9.50
C LYS A 132 -2.63 5.39 10.72
N ASP A 133 -2.56 4.50 11.69
CA ASP A 133 -3.13 4.80 13.00
C ASP A 133 -2.22 5.74 13.79
N LYS A 134 -2.66 6.10 15.01
CA LYS A 134 -1.95 7.00 15.92
C LYS A 134 -0.54 6.51 16.29
N ASP A 135 -0.28 5.21 16.20
CA ASP A 135 1.00 4.60 16.55
C ASP A 135 1.90 4.44 15.30
N GLY A 136 1.42 4.88 14.13
CA GLY A 136 2.13 4.82 12.86
C GLY A 136 2.02 3.47 12.15
N LEU A 137 1.15 2.58 12.61
CA LEU A 137 0.89 1.30 11.95
C LEU A 137 0.10 1.53 10.65
N ILE A 138 0.61 1.00 9.54
CA ILE A 138 -0.07 1.02 8.24
C ILE A 138 -1.28 0.09 8.32
N GLN A 139 -2.42 0.65 7.95
CA GLN A 139 -3.69 -0.02 7.83
C GLN A 139 -4.31 0.27 6.46
N TRP A 140 -5.31 -0.52 6.12
CA TRP A 140 -6.12 -0.35 4.93
C TRP A 140 -7.32 0.55 5.21
N LEU A 141 -8.02 0.92 4.16
CA LEU A 141 -9.26 1.68 4.24
C LEU A 141 -10.42 0.73 4.53
N ASP A 142 -11.49 1.22 5.14
CA ASP A 142 -12.77 0.54 4.99
C ASP A 142 -13.38 0.86 3.61
N HIS A 143 -14.40 0.11 3.22
CA HIS A 143 -15.03 0.25 1.91
C HIS A 143 -15.66 1.65 1.72
N LYS A 144 -16.25 2.22 2.77
CA LYS A 144 -16.92 3.52 2.71
C LYS A 144 -15.89 4.64 2.56
N GLU A 145 -14.84 4.61 3.37
CA GLU A 145 -13.68 5.51 3.28
C GLU A 145 -13.06 5.49 1.88
N ALA A 146 -12.85 4.30 1.32
CA ALA A 146 -12.30 4.17 -0.03
C ALA A 146 -13.19 4.83 -1.10
N LYS A 147 -14.52 4.69 -1.00
CA LYS A 147 -15.47 5.37 -1.88
C LYS A 147 -15.44 6.89 -1.73
N GLU A 148 -15.35 7.39 -0.50
CA GLU A 148 -15.26 8.83 -0.24
C GLU A 148 -13.98 9.43 -0.83
N ILE A 149 -12.85 8.75 -0.69
CA ILE A 149 -11.57 9.17 -1.29
C ILE A 149 -11.67 9.18 -2.82
N ILE A 150 -12.26 8.14 -3.42
CA ILE A 150 -12.47 8.09 -4.88
C ILE A 150 -13.32 9.26 -5.36
N HIS A 151 -14.38 9.60 -4.62
CA HIS A 151 -15.23 10.74 -4.98
C HIS A 151 -14.44 12.04 -4.96
N LYS A 152 -13.68 12.32 -3.88
CA LYS A 152 -12.82 13.51 -3.77
C LYS A 152 -11.75 13.59 -4.86
N LEU A 153 -11.21 12.45 -5.29
CA LEU A 153 -10.21 12.39 -6.37
C LEU A 153 -10.81 12.65 -7.76
N LYS A 154 -12.11 12.41 -7.94
CA LYS A 154 -12.82 12.62 -9.22
C LYS A 154 -13.42 14.02 -9.36
N GLY A 155 -13.57 14.76 -8.26
CA GLY A 155 -14.25 16.05 -8.20
C GLY A 155 -15.56 15.97 -7.43
#